data_AF-V6TNA7-F1
#
_entry.id   AF-V6TNA7-F1
#
_cell.length_a   1.000
_cell.length_b   1.000
_cell.length_c   1.000
_cell.angle_alpha   90.00
_cell.angle_beta   90.00
_cell.angle_gamma   90.00
#
_symmetry.space_group_name_H-M   'P 1'
#
loop_
_entity.id
_entity.type
_entity.pdbx_description
1 polymer ?
#
loop_
_entity_poly.entity_id
_entity_poly.type
_entity_poly.pdbx_seq_one_letter_code
_entity_poly.pdbx_strand_id
1 'polypeptide(L)'
;MSSTLTESRSTPISTPGTRYMTSLGRATSPFRTAAVKSQNIPGLADALVKAGLLSNAGDSGRGITLALAVSPSKSAAPHIPWVGAAALPVNLTGALVVTASKASSSTPTTLVSVEASVLLTSTLKLKKFTYGFNNDQVHAYVELLSVHDIAVTKNDGSDTSYTVPLLAYMVSEKYLPFVNPILAEPGICLMNGNFIDYATVSTVCLCGEDRVLFASDIERNRYFA
;
A
#
# COMPACT_ATOMS: atom_id res chain seq x y z
N MET A 1 -2.34 20.77 66.08
CA MET A 1 -3.64 20.16 65.72
C MET A 1 -4.13 20.89 64.47
N SER A 2 -3.91 20.29 63.30
CA SER A 2 -4.28 20.86 62.00
C SER A 2 -5.47 20.10 61.42
N SER A 3 -6.43 20.84 60.90
CA SER A 3 -7.66 20.33 60.28
C SER A 3 -7.41 19.85 58.84
N THR A 4 -8.13 18.78 58.51
CA THR A 4 -8.21 18.04 57.24
C THR A 4 -8.86 18.84 56.11
N LEU A 5 -8.20 18.87 54.94
CA LEU A 5 -8.78 19.16 53.63
C LEU A 5 -8.82 17.85 52.83
N THR A 6 -10.02 17.42 52.46
CA THR A 6 -10.26 16.32 51.54
C THR A 6 -10.42 16.92 50.14
N GLU A 7 -9.46 16.72 49.25
CA GLU A 7 -9.57 17.15 47.85
C GLU A 7 -9.60 15.93 46.92
N SER A 8 -10.67 15.88 46.14
CA SER A 8 -11.07 14.82 45.22
C SER A 8 -10.04 14.65 44.10
N ARG A 9 -9.51 13.43 43.98
CA ARG A 9 -8.56 13.04 42.93
C ARG A 9 -9.33 12.80 41.62
N SER A 10 -9.33 13.80 40.74
CA SER A 10 -9.84 13.65 39.36
C SER A 10 -8.98 12.65 38.58
N THR A 11 -9.59 11.55 38.16
CA THR A 11 -9.03 10.60 37.20
C THR A 11 -8.97 11.23 35.80
N PRO A 12 -7.81 11.19 35.10
CA PRO A 12 -7.77 11.58 33.69
C PRO A 12 -8.46 10.50 32.85
N ILE A 13 -9.50 10.91 32.14
CA ILE A 13 -10.18 10.14 31.10
C ILE A 13 -9.15 9.83 30.01
N SER A 14 -8.85 8.54 29.82
CA SER A 14 -7.99 8.08 28.74
C SER A 14 -8.71 8.24 27.41
N THR A 15 -8.27 9.18 26.58
CA THR A 15 -8.66 9.29 25.17
C THR A 15 -8.11 8.06 24.41
N PRO A 16 -8.94 7.27 23.71
CA PRO A 16 -8.45 6.17 22.88
C PRO A 16 -8.04 6.75 21.52
N GLY A 17 -6.85 7.34 21.44
CA GLY A 17 -6.41 8.06 20.23
C GLY A 17 -4.94 7.90 19.87
N THR A 18 -4.21 6.97 20.49
CA THR A 18 -2.77 6.82 20.21
C THR A 18 -2.35 5.37 20.31
N ARG A 19 -2.84 4.53 19.39
CA ARG A 19 -2.14 3.31 19.03
C ARG A 19 -2.19 3.12 17.51
N TYR A 20 -1.07 2.62 17.00
CA TYR A 20 -0.85 2.07 15.66
C TYR A 20 -0.43 3.06 14.57
N MET A 21 0.81 3.54 14.66
CA MET A 21 1.63 3.74 13.45
C MET A 21 3.10 3.37 13.67
N THR A 22 3.35 2.35 14.47
CA THR A 22 4.71 1.81 14.73
C THR A 22 4.72 0.29 14.59
N SER A 23 4.28 -0.23 13.43
CA SER A 23 4.80 -1.48 12.87
C SER A 23 4.20 -1.74 11.48
N LEU A 24 4.69 -1.08 10.44
CA LEU A 24 4.65 -1.73 9.12
C LEU A 24 5.79 -2.76 9.10
N GLY A 25 5.62 -3.82 9.89
CA GLY A 25 6.45 -5.01 9.81
C GLY A 25 6.18 -5.70 8.49
N ARG A 26 7.24 -6.02 7.74
CA ARG A 26 7.28 -6.89 6.56
C ARG A 26 5.91 -7.31 6.02
N ALA A 27 5.41 -6.65 4.99
CA ALA A 27 4.20 -7.06 4.29
C ALA A 27 4.54 -8.25 3.39
N THR A 28 3.83 -9.37 3.55
CA THR A 28 3.98 -10.54 2.69
C THR A 28 2.64 -10.86 2.06
N SER A 29 2.57 -10.84 0.73
CA SER A 29 1.38 -11.18 -0.03
C SER A 29 1.63 -12.50 -0.78
N PRO A 30 1.10 -13.64 -0.28
CA PRO A 30 1.20 -14.92 -0.98
C PRO A 30 0.21 -14.98 -2.15
N PHE A 31 0.66 -15.38 -3.34
CA PHE A 31 -0.22 -15.48 -4.50
C PHE A 31 -0.05 -16.76 -5.32
N ARG A 32 -1.19 -17.40 -5.63
CA ARG A 32 -1.24 -18.60 -6.48
C ARG A 32 -1.43 -18.19 -7.94
N THR A 33 -0.41 -18.35 -8.77
CA THR A 33 -0.52 -18.14 -10.22
C THR A 33 -1.28 -19.29 -10.89
N ALA A 34 -2.33 -18.98 -11.66
CA ALA A 34 -3.13 -19.97 -12.39
C ALA A 34 -2.34 -20.65 -13.53
N ALA A 35 -1.44 -19.90 -14.17
CA ALA A 35 -0.36 -20.38 -15.04
C ALA A 35 0.70 -19.28 -15.11
N VAL A 36 1.98 -19.62 -14.93
CA VAL A 36 3.05 -18.61 -15.03
C VAL A 36 3.21 -18.12 -16.46
N LYS A 37 3.07 -19.02 -17.44
CA LYS A 37 3.22 -18.70 -18.87
C LYS A 37 2.20 -17.67 -19.36
N SER A 38 0.99 -17.65 -18.79
CA SER A 38 -0.04 -16.68 -19.19
C SER A 38 0.27 -15.26 -18.75
N GLN A 39 1.22 -15.05 -17.83
CA GLN A 39 1.61 -13.71 -17.38
C GLN A 39 2.60 -13.04 -18.35
N ASN A 40 3.19 -13.80 -19.29
CA ASN A 40 4.11 -13.31 -20.31
C ASN A 40 5.24 -12.41 -19.77
N ILE A 41 5.75 -12.72 -18.57
CA ILE A 41 6.83 -11.96 -17.93
C ILE A 41 8.16 -12.39 -18.56
N PRO A 42 8.93 -11.45 -19.15
CA PRO A 42 10.23 -11.75 -19.77
C PRO A 42 11.17 -12.49 -18.82
N GLY A 43 11.80 -13.56 -19.28
CA GLY A 43 12.83 -14.34 -18.56
C GLY A 43 12.34 -15.13 -17.33
N LEU A 44 11.07 -15.00 -16.92
CA LEU A 44 10.54 -15.70 -15.74
C LEU A 44 10.51 -17.23 -15.92
N ALA A 45 10.16 -17.71 -17.11
CA ALA A 45 10.14 -19.15 -17.38
C ALA A 45 11.54 -19.77 -17.22
N ASP A 46 12.57 -19.13 -17.76
CA ASP A 46 13.96 -19.57 -17.63
C ASP A 46 14.45 -19.50 -16.18
N ALA A 47 14.07 -18.46 -15.43
CA ALA A 47 14.37 -18.35 -14.01
C ALA A 47 13.77 -19.50 -13.21
N LEU A 48 12.54 -19.90 -13.52
CA LEU A 48 11.87 -21.03 -12.85
C LEU A 48 12.46 -22.39 -13.23
N VAL A 49 12.99 -22.54 -14.44
CA VAL A 49 13.76 -23.73 -14.84
C VAL A 49 15.07 -23.79 -14.07
N LYS A 50 15.82 -22.68 -14.00
CA LYS A 50 17.06 -22.59 -13.21
C LYS A 50 16.81 -22.87 -11.73
N ALA A 51 15.66 -22.45 -11.20
CA ALA A 51 15.22 -22.74 -9.84
C ALA A 51 14.73 -24.18 -9.61
N GLY A 52 14.71 -25.02 -10.65
CA GLY A 52 14.26 -26.41 -10.58
C GLY A 52 12.75 -26.59 -10.41
N LEU A 53 11.96 -25.52 -10.57
CA LEU A 53 10.49 -25.55 -10.39
C LEU A 53 9.76 -25.96 -11.67
N LEU A 54 10.38 -25.69 -12.83
CA LEU A 54 9.94 -26.13 -14.15
C LEU A 54 10.95 -27.10 -14.76
N SER A 55 10.45 -28.07 -15.53
CA SER A 55 11.31 -29.00 -16.27
C SER A 55 11.91 -28.38 -17.54
N ASN A 56 11.21 -27.42 -18.16
CA ASN A 56 11.68 -26.62 -19.30
C ASN A 56 10.86 -25.34 -19.44
N ALA A 57 11.35 -24.37 -20.22
CA ALA A 57 10.71 -23.07 -20.40
C ALA A 57 9.37 -23.13 -21.17
N GLY A 58 9.09 -24.25 -21.84
CA GLY A 58 7.83 -24.49 -22.56
C GLY A 58 6.65 -24.84 -21.65
N ASP A 59 6.91 -25.30 -20.42
CA ASP A 59 5.91 -25.69 -19.44
C ASP A 59 4.99 -24.49 -19.10
N SER A 60 3.68 -24.77 -19.00
CA SER A 60 2.66 -23.83 -18.56
C SER A 60 2.92 -23.22 -17.17
N GLY A 61 3.69 -23.90 -16.33
CA GLY A 61 3.94 -23.52 -14.94
C GLY A 61 2.69 -23.53 -14.07
N ARG A 62 1.78 -24.47 -14.34
CA ARG A 62 0.60 -24.72 -13.51
C ARG A 62 1.02 -25.19 -12.12
N GLY A 63 0.35 -24.66 -11.09
CA GLY A 63 0.60 -25.04 -9.70
C GLY A 63 1.85 -24.41 -9.07
N ILE A 64 2.51 -23.49 -9.78
CA ILE A 64 3.51 -22.59 -9.20
C ILE A 64 2.80 -21.42 -8.54
N THR A 65 3.28 -21.05 -7.35
CA THR A 65 2.82 -19.95 -6.52
C THR A 65 3.97 -18.95 -6.42
N LEU A 66 3.71 -17.68 -6.68
CA LEU A 66 4.67 -16.59 -6.51
C LEU A 66 4.25 -15.75 -5.30
N ALA A 67 5.19 -15.43 -4.42
CA ALA A 67 4.94 -14.55 -3.28
C ALA A 67 5.90 -13.37 -3.32
N LEU A 68 5.36 -12.18 -3.03
CA LEU A 68 6.16 -10.97 -2.87
C LEU A 68 6.15 -10.58 -1.38
N ALA A 69 7.36 -10.44 -0.82
CA ALA A 69 7.58 -9.82 0.46
C ALA A 69 8.19 -8.44 0.25
N VAL A 70 7.56 -7.42 0.84
CA VAL A 70 7.99 -6.02 0.81
C VAL A 70 8.35 -5.60 2.22
N SER A 71 9.60 -5.18 2.41
CA SER A 71 10.10 -4.67 3.68
C SER A 71 10.57 -3.24 3.49
N PRO A 72 9.73 -2.24 3.78
CA PRO A 72 10.13 -0.84 3.72
C PRO A 72 11.39 -0.58 4.57
N SER A 73 12.28 0.27 4.08
CA SER A 73 13.48 0.63 4.81
C SER A 73 13.13 1.39 6.08
N LYS A 74 13.77 1.02 7.19
CA LYS A 74 13.66 1.79 8.45
C LYS A 74 14.29 3.18 8.34
N SER A 75 15.28 3.32 7.45
CA SER A 75 16.02 4.57 7.25
C SER A 75 15.39 5.48 6.20
N ALA A 76 14.45 4.97 5.39
CA ALA A 76 13.75 5.71 4.35
C ALA A 76 12.27 5.31 4.36
N ALA A 77 11.48 6.03 5.15
CA ALA A 77 10.04 5.83 5.20
C ALA A 77 9.40 6.11 3.83
N PRO A 78 8.30 5.41 3.48
CA PRO A 78 7.52 5.76 2.30
C PRO A 78 7.08 7.22 2.35
N HIS A 79 7.29 7.97 1.27
CA HIS A 79 7.02 9.41 1.23
C HIS A 79 6.52 9.87 -0.13
N ILE A 80 5.86 11.02 -0.14
CA ILE A 80 5.43 11.71 -1.35
C ILE A 80 6.49 12.79 -1.64
N PRO A 81 7.28 12.67 -2.73
CA PRO A 81 8.38 13.59 -2.99
C PRO A 81 7.90 14.99 -3.40
N TRP A 82 6.73 15.12 -4.04
CA TRP A 82 6.11 16.40 -4.36
C TRP A 82 4.62 16.24 -4.67
N VAL A 83 3.79 17.16 -4.19
CA VAL A 83 2.31 17.19 -4.35
C VAL A 83 1.84 17.87 -5.65
N GLY A 84 2.74 18.42 -6.48
CA GLY A 84 2.39 19.26 -7.64
C GLY A 84 2.14 18.56 -8.98
N ALA A 85 2.18 17.22 -9.03
CA ALA A 85 1.98 16.46 -10.27
C ALA A 85 0.50 16.11 -10.50
N ALA A 86 0.11 15.89 -11.76
CA ALA A 86 -1.26 15.48 -12.14
C ALA A 86 -1.70 14.15 -11.49
N ALA A 87 -0.75 13.36 -11.02
CA ALA A 87 -0.96 12.23 -10.13
C ALA A 87 0.10 12.27 -9.01
N LEU A 88 -0.29 11.89 -7.80
CA LEU A 88 0.54 12.02 -6.60
C LEU A 88 1.63 10.93 -6.60
N PRO A 89 2.93 11.26 -6.69
CA PRO A 89 3.99 10.25 -6.64
C PRO A 89 4.13 9.72 -5.20
N VAL A 90 4.31 8.41 -5.05
CA VAL A 90 4.68 7.77 -3.78
C VAL A 90 5.95 6.97 -3.98
N ASN A 91 6.98 7.31 -3.22
CA ASN A 91 8.26 6.61 -3.25
C ASN A 91 8.33 5.60 -2.10
N LEU A 92 8.58 4.33 -2.45
CA LEU A 92 8.75 3.22 -1.52
C LEU A 92 10.16 2.64 -1.69
N THR A 93 11.02 2.86 -0.70
CA THR A 93 12.37 2.26 -0.67
C THR A 93 12.41 1.10 0.32
N GLY A 94 13.00 -0.02 -0.07
CA GLY A 94 13.13 -1.17 0.81
C GLY A 94 13.65 -2.44 0.14
N ALA A 95 13.55 -3.54 0.88
CA ALA A 95 13.88 -4.87 0.36
C ALA A 95 12.63 -5.51 -0.27
N LEU A 96 12.81 -6.02 -1.49
CA LEU A 96 11.81 -6.74 -2.27
C LEU A 96 12.31 -8.16 -2.50
N VAL A 97 11.54 -9.14 -2.03
CA VAL A 97 11.87 -10.56 -2.19
C VAL A 97 10.72 -11.27 -2.88
N VAL A 98 11.02 -11.89 -4.02
CA VAL A 98 10.08 -12.75 -4.73
C VAL A 98 10.50 -14.20 -4.53
N THR A 99 9.59 -15.00 -3.98
CA THR A 99 9.77 -16.45 -3.85
C THR A 99 8.77 -17.18 -4.74
N ALA A 100 9.17 -18.36 -5.17
CA ALA A 100 8.35 -19.27 -5.94
C ALA A 100 8.28 -20.62 -5.24
N SER A 101 7.11 -21.24 -5.21
CA SER A 101 6.93 -22.59 -4.69
C SER A 101 6.00 -23.39 -5.59
N LYS A 102 6.22 -24.70 -5.66
CA LYS A 102 5.33 -25.62 -6.34
C LYS A 102 4.46 -26.32 -5.29
N ALA A 103 3.20 -26.61 -5.61
CA ALA A 103 2.31 -27.31 -4.68
C ALA A 103 2.88 -28.65 -4.17
N SER A 104 3.76 -29.29 -4.93
CA SER A 104 4.45 -30.54 -4.57
C SER A 104 5.73 -30.35 -3.76
N SER A 105 6.21 -29.12 -3.55
CA SER A 105 7.44 -28.80 -2.79
C SER A 105 7.12 -27.87 -1.62
N SER A 106 7.46 -28.29 -0.39
CA SER A 106 7.19 -27.49 0.81
C SER A 106 8.08 -26.26 0.96
N THR A 107 9.23 -26.21 0.28
CA THR A 107 10.24 -25.17 0.47
C THR A 107 10.17 -24.14 -0.66
N PRO A 108 9.81 -22.88 -0.40
CA PRO A 108 9.87 -21.82 -1.39
C PRO A 108 11.32 -21.53 -1.81
N THR A 109 11.53 -21.33 -3.10
CA THR A 109 12.81 -20.91 -3.67
C THR A 109 12.78 -19.41 -3.94
N THR A 110 13.82 -18.68 -3.53
CA THR A 110 13.95 -17.25 -3.85
C THR A 110 14.35 -17.09 -5.32
N LEU A 111 13.55 -16.32 -6.07
CA LEU A 111 13.88 -15.92 -7.45
C LEU A 111 14.55 -14.57 -7.49
N VAL A 112 14.08 -13.62 -6.67
CA VAL A 112 14.58 -12.25 -6.62
C VAL A 112 14.73 -11.85 -5.17
N SER A 113 15.88 -11.24 -4.85
CA SER A 113 16.13 -10.58 -3.57
C SER A 113 16.92 -9.31 -3.85
N VAL A 114 16.25 -8.17 -3.79
CA VAL A 114 16.85 -6.88 -4.11
C VAL A 114 16.53 -5.82 -3.07
N GLU A 115 17.40 -4.84 -2.96
CA GLU A 115 17.05 -3.52 -2.44
C GLU A 115 16.69 -2.63 -3.63
N ALA A 116 15.55 -1.95 -3.54
CA ALA A 116 15.06 -1.10 -4.61
C ALA A 116 14.23 0.06 -4.09
N SER A 117 14.12 1.08 -4.93
CA SER A 117 13.15 2.17 -4.79
C SER A 117 12.08 2.01 -5.88
N VAL A 118 10.82 1.95 -5.45
CA VAL A 118 9.66 1.84 -6.32
C VAL A 118 8.92 3.16 -6.30
N LEU A 119 8.84 3.81 -7.46
CA LEU A 119 8.03 5.00 -7.65
C LEU A 119 6.65 4.58 -8.13
N LEU A 120 5.63 4.88 -7.34
CA LEU A 120 4.24 4.57 -7.62
C LEU A 120 3.49 5.84 -8.01
N THR A 121 2.59 5.71 -8.98
CA THR A 121 1.56 6.72 -9.24
C THR A 121 0.40 6.48 -8.28
N SER A 122 -0.11 7.52 -7.64
CA SER A 122 -1.22 7.43 -6.69
C SER A 122 -2.19 8.60 -6.83
N THR A 123 -3.33 8.49 -6.16
CA THR A 123 -4.32 9.56 -6.06
C THR A 123 -4.88 9.64 -4.63
N LEU A 124 -5.42 10.80 -4.28
CA LEU A 124 -6.10 11.01 -3.00
C LEU A 124 -7.60 10.87 -3.19
N LYS A 125 -8.20 10.03 -2.35
CA LYS A 125 -9.63 9.75 -2.33
C LYS A 125 -10.19 10.01 -0.95
N LEU A 126 -11.50 10.25 -0.91
CA LEU A 126 -12.29 10.22 0.31
C LEU A 126 -13.08 8.90 0.36
N LYS A 127 -13.43 8.42 1.54
CA LYS A 127 -14.39 7.31 1.73
C LYS A 127 -15.34 7.68 2.86
N LYS A 128 -16.65 7.69 2.57
CA LYS A 128 -17.69 7.91 3.58
C LYS A 128 -18.06 6.59 4.25
N PHE A 129 -18.09 6.60 5.58
CA PHE A 129 -18.59 5.53 6.43
C PHE A 129 -19.86 6.03 7.10
N THR A 130 -20.97 5.39 6.76
CA THR A 130 -22.29 5.74 7.32
C THR A 130 -22.52 4.92 8.58
N TYR A 131 -22.60 5.61 9.72
CA TYR A 131 -22.86 5.00 11.02
C TYR A 131 -24.23 5.40 11.57
N GLY A 132 -24.90 6.39 10.96
CA GLY A 132 -26.19 6.91 11.41
C GLY A 132 -26.08 7.84 12.62
N PHE A 133 -27.21 8.43 13.03
CA PHE A 133 -27.33 9.31 14.21
C PHE A 133 -26.29 10.44 14.29
N ASN A 134 -25.96 11.07 13.15
CA ASN A 134 -24.94 12.12 13.06
C ASN A 134 -23.51 11.67 13.44
N ASN A 135 -23.17 10.40 13.25
CA ASN A 135 -21.82 9.87 13.47
C ASN A 135 -21.13 9.47 12.17
N ASP A 136 -21.59 9.97 11.02
CA ASP A 136 -20.97 9.62 9.74
C ASP A 136 -19.54 10.16 9.70
N GLN A 137 -18.63 9.36 9.16
CA GLN A 137 -17.21 9.67 9.08
C GLN A 137 -16.77 9.70 7.63
N VAL A 138 -15.88 10.61 7.30
CA VAL A 138 -15.20 10.60 6.00
C VAL A 138 -13.71 10.45 6.24
N HIS A 139 -13.10 9.45 5.61
CA HIS A 139 -11.67 9.21 5.71
C HIS A 139 -11.01 9.61 4.40
N ALA A 140 -10.02 10.50 4.44
CA ALA A 140 -9.12 10.67 3.32
C ALA A 140 -8.13 9.51 3.28
N TYR A 141 -7.76 9.03 2.11
CA TYR A 141 -6.76 7.97 1.95
C TYR A 141 -6.02 8.10 0.62
N VAL A 142 -4.82 7.52 0.56
CA VAL A 142 -4.03 7.40 -0.66
C VAL A 142 -4.37 6.08 -1.33
N GLU A 143 -4.70 6.12 -2.61
CA GLU A 143 -4.86 4.94 -3.44
C GLU A 143 -3.69 4.86 -4.42
N LEU A 144 -2.92 3.77 -4.34
CA LEU A 144 -1.81 3.48 -5.23
C LEU A 144 -2.36 2.88 -6.53
N LEU A 145 -2.04 3.48 -7.68
CA LEU A 145 -2.64 3.15 -8.96
C LEU A 145 -1.77 2.21 -9.80
N SER A 146 -0.50 2.55 -9.97
CA SER A 146 0.42 1.81 -10.83
C SER A 146 1.89 2.03 -10.46
N VAL A 147 2.74 1.16 -10.97
CA VAL A 147 4.19 1.35 -10.93
C VAL A 147 4.61 2.32 -12.03
N HIS A 148 5.26 3.41 -11.65
CA HIS A 148 5.88 4.34 -12.59
C HIS A 148 7.32 3.92 -12.92
N ASP A 149 8.12 3.61 -11.91
CA ASP A 149 9.51 3.21 -12.08
C ASP A 149 10.00 2.30 -10.93
N ILE A 150 11.03 1.49 -11.21
CA ILE A 150 11.72 0.66 -10.23
C ILE A 150 13.24 0.80 -10.43
N ALA A 151 13.90 1.43 -9.47
CA ALA A 151 15.35 1.54 -9.41
C ALA A 151 15.92 0.50 -8.44
N VAL A 152 16.61 -0.50 -8.98
CA VAL A 152 17.32 -1.53 -8.18
C VAL A 152 18.67 -0.98 -7.72
N THR A 153 18.89 -0.89 -6.42
CA THR A 153 20.13 -0.38 -5.82
C THR A 153 21.11 -1.49 -5.47
N LYS A 154 20.59 -2.68 -5.13
CA LYS A 154 21.40 -3.87 -4.84
C LYS A 154 20.67 -5.11 -5.30
N ASN A 155 21.36 -6.01 -6.00
CA ASN A 155 20.84 -7.32 -6.37
C ASN A 155 21.82 -8.40 -5.95
N ASP A 156 21.36 -9.32 -5.10
CA ASP A 156 22.17 -10.45 -4.63
C ASP A 156 22.14 -11.63 -5.64
N GLY A 157 21.33 -11.54 -6.72
CA GLY A 157 21.21 -12.53 -7.79
C GLY A 157 22.03 -12.22 -9.04
N SER A 158 22.37 -13.27 -9.80
CA SER A 158 23.24 -13.17 -10.99
C SER A 158 22.53 -12.83 -12.30
N ASP A 159 21.20 -12.97 -12.37
CA ASP A 159 20.41 -12.74 -13.58
C ASP A 159 19.38 -11.62 -13.34
N THR A 160 19.61 -10.48 -13.98
CA THR A 160 18.83 -9.24 -13.80
C THR A 160 17.73 -9.07 -14.84
N SER A 161 17.73 -9.88 -15.90
CA SER A 161 16.91 -9.69 -17.09
C SER A 161 15.40 -9.74 -16.81
N TYR A 162 14.99 -10.53 -15.82
CA TYR A 162 13.60 -10.68 -15.40
C TYR A 162 13.27 -9.96 -14.08
N THR A 163 14.25 -9.39 -13.39
CA THR A 163 14.06 -8.79 -12.06
C THR A 163 13.05 -7.64 -12.08
N VAL A 164 13.30 -6.61 -12.89
CA VAL A 164 12.41 -5.44 -12.96
C VAL A 164 11.03 -5.81 -13.52
N PRO A 165 10.90 -6.57 -14.63
CA PRO A 165 9.60 -6.99 -15.13
C PRO A 165 8.79 -7.82 -14.12
N LEU A 166 9.42 -8.76 -13.41
CA LEU A 166 8.76 -9.57 -12.39
C LEU A 166 8.31 -8.72 -11.20
N LEU A 167 9.15 -7.80 -10.72
CA LEU A 167 8.79 -6.90 -9.63
C LEU A 167 7.63 -5.97 -10.02
N ALA A 168 7.68 -5.37 -11.21
CA ALA A 168 6.60 -4.51 -11.70
C ALA A 168 5.26 -5.24 -11.77
N TYR A 169 5.27 -6.48 -12.27
CA TYR A 169 4.08 -7.34 -12.27
C TYR A 169 3.61 -7.68 -10.86
N MET A 170 4.50 -8.15 -9.98
CA MET A 170 4.14 -8.55 -8.62
C MET A 170 3.63 -7.37 -7.79
N VAL A 171 4.20 -6.18 -7.97
CA VAL A 171 3.73 -4.97 -7.30
C VAL A 171 2.33 -4.62 -7.82
N SER A 172 2.16 -4.48 -9.14
CA SER A 172 0.90 -4.02 -9.74
C SER A 172 -0.26 -5.00 -9.48
N GLU A 173 -0.04 -6.29 -9.70
CA GLU A 173 -1.11 -7.29 -9.68
C GLU A 173 -1.39 -7.86 -8.29
N LYS A 174 -0.49 -7.66 -7.31
CA LYS A 174 -0.58 -8.29 -5.98
C LYS A 174 -0.43 -7.32 -4.84
N TYR A 175 0.61 -6.49 -4.88
CA TYR A 175 0.86 -5.57 -3.78
C TYR A 175 -0.16 -4.44 -3.75
N LEU A 176 -0.45 -3.78 -4.89
CA LEU A 176 -1.41 -2.67 -4.90
C LEU A 176 -2.82 -3.09 -4.45
N PRO A 177 -3.41 -4.20 -4.96
CA PRO A 177 -4.72 -4.66 -4.50
C PRO A 177 -4.74 -5.10 -3.03
N PHE A 178 -3.60 -5.54 -2.50
CA PHE A 178 -3.47 -5.92 -1.08
C PHE A 178 -3.35 -4.70 -0.16
N VAL A 179 -2.57 -3.69 -0.55
CA VAL A 179 -2.27 -2.53 0.29
C VAL A 179 -3.35 -1.45 0.22
N ASN A 180 -3.99 -1.23 -0.93
CA ASN A 180 -5.00 -0.17 -1.07
C ASN A 180 -6.17 -0.31 -0.08
N PRO A 181 -6.74 -1.50 0.19
CA PRO A 181 -7.75 -1.66 1.23
C PRO A 181 -7.25 -1.30 2.64
N ILE A 182 -5.99 -1.62 2.95
CA ILE A 182 -5.36 -1.28 4.23
C ILE A 182 -5.15 0.23 4.36
N LEU A 183 -4.77 0.90 3.27
CA LEU A 183 -4.65 2.36 3.25
C LEU A 183 -6.00 3.05 3.39
N ALA A 184 -7.07 2.46 2.83
CA ALA A 184 -8.41 3.00 2.93
C ALA A 184 -9.02 2.89 4.33
N GLU A 185 -8.54 1.98 5.18
CA GLU A 185 -9.05 1.72 6.53
C GLU A 185 -7.86 1.54 7.50
N PRO A 186 -7.44 2.60 8.22
CA PRO A 186 -8.26 3.70 8.73
C PRO A 186 -8.21 5.02 7.93
N GLY A 187 -7.53 5.07 6.78
CA GLY A 187 -7.24 6.33 6.11
C GLY A 187 -6.16 7.16 6.83
N ILE A 188 -5.88 8.35 6.29
CA ILE A 188 -4.88 9.30 6.77
C ILE A 188 -5.48 10.48 7.56
N CYS A 189 -6.77 10.78 7.37
CA CYS A 189 -7.45 11.87 8.06
C CYS A 189 -8.93 11.57 8.24
N LEU A 190 -9.42 11.74 9.48
CA LEU A 190 -10.82 11.59 9.85
C LEU A 190 -11.52 12.96 9.82
N MET A 191 -12.59 13.04 9.04
CA MET A 191 -13.45 14.21 8.91
C MET A 191 -14.89 13.88 9.34
N ASN A 192 -15.62 14.90 9.78
CA ASN A 192 -17.05 14.79 10.06
C ASN A 192 -17.80 14.63 8.72
N GLY A 193 -18.44 13.47 8.54
CA GLY A 193 -19.10 13.09 7.29
C GLY A 193 -20.56 13.49 7.18
N ASN A 194 -21.15 14.09 8.23
CA ASN A 194 -22.59 14.34 8.30
C ASN A 194 -23.12 15.33 7.26
N PHE A 195 -22.24 16.15 6.70
CA PHE A 195 -22.60 17.28 5.85
C PHE A 195 -21.86 17.27 4.52
N ILE A 196 -21.12 16.22 4.19
CA ILE A 196 -20.31 16.16 2.96
C ILE A 196 -21.12 15.44 1.88
N ASP A 197 -21.42 16.14 0.78
CA ASP A 197 -21.94 15.50 -0.43
C ASP A 197 -20.79 14.85 -1.20
N TYR A 198 -20.63 13.55 -0.98
CA TYR A 198 -19.57 12.75 -1.58
C TYR A 198 -19.59 12.75 -3.12
N ALA A 199 -20.73 12.97 -3.76
CA ALA A 199 -20.82 13.00 -5.22
C ALA A 199 -20.13 14.22 -5.84
N THR A 200 -19.89 15.26 -5.04
CA THR A 200 -19.33 16.55 -5.48
C THR A 200 -17.88 16.76 -5.07
N VAL A 201 -17.29 15.78 -4.39
CA VAL A 201 -15.92 15.87 -3.89
C VAL A 201 -14.95 16.04 -5.06
N SER A 202 -14.20 17.13 -5.00
CA SER A 202 -13.08 17.43 -5.88
C SER A 202 -11.81 17.57 -5.06
N THR A 203 -10.75 16.88 -5.51
CA THR A 203 -9.42 16.97 -4.92
C THR A 203 -8.59 17.94 -5.74
N VAL A 204 -8.12 19.02 -5.11
CA VAL A 204 -7.26 20.03 -5.74
C VAL A 204 -5.87 19.97 -5.10
N CYS A 205 -4.88 19.61 -5.91
CA CYS A 205 -3.48 19.69 -5.52
C CYS A 205 -2.99 21.13 -5.66
N LEU A 206 -2.63 21.78 -4.54
CA LEU A 206 -2.12 23.14 -4.56
C LEU A 206 -0.61 23.11 -4.82
N CYS A 207 -0.25 23.20 -6.10
CA CYS A 207 1.15 23.19 -6.54
C CYS A 207 1.92 24.37 -5.93
N GLY A 208 2.79 24.08 -4.96
CA GLY A 208 3.64 25.08 -4.30
C GLY A 208 3.45 25.20 -2.79
N GLU A 209 2.39 24.59 -2.22
CA GLU A 209 2.09 24.71 -0.78
C GLU A 209 2.25 23.40 0.01
N ASP A 210 2.69 22.30 -0.62
CA ASP A 210 2.73 20.95 -0.03
C ASP A 210 1.40 20.57 0.66
N ARG A 211 0.29 21.00 0.06
CA ARG A 211 -1.07 20.85 0.60
C ARG A 211 -2.02 20.32 -0.46
N VAL A 212 -3.03 19.62 0.03
CA VAL A 212 -4.15 19.14 -0.79
C VAL A 212 -5.43 19.68 -0.19
N LEU A 213 -6.25 20.28 -1.06
CA LEU A 213 -7.56 20.78 -0.72
C LEU A 213 -8.61 19.78 -1.21
N PHE A 214 -9.50 19.38 -0.31
CA PHE A 214 -10.74 18.70 -0.67
C PHE A 214 -11.85 19.74 -0.68
N ALA A 215 -12.47 19.95 -1.84
CA ALA A 215 -13.66 20.77 -1.99
C ALA A 215 -14.86 19.86 -2.17
N SER A 216 -15.96 20.15 -1.48
CA SER A 216 -17.20 19.38 -1.56
C SER A 216 -18.37 20.28 -1.22
N ASP A 217 -19.52 20.02 -1.82
CA ASP A 217 -20.77 20.65 -1.44
C ASP A 217 -21.26 20.11 -0.09
N ILE A 218 -22.10 20.92 0.56
CA ILE A 218 -22.70 20.59 1.84
C ILE A 218 -24.02 19.85 1.62
N GLU A 219 -24.09 18.57 2.01
CA GLU A 219 -25.31 17.77 1.93
C GLU A 219 -26.42 18.39 2.81
N ARG A 220 -27.62 18.62 2.23
CA ARG A 220 -28.82 19.14 2.93
C ARG A 220 -28.64 20.50 3.61
N ASN A 221 -27.86 21.41 3.01
CA ASN A 221 -27.74 22.77 3.53
C ASN A 221 -29.06 23.55 3.38
N ARG A 222 -29.82 23.67 4.47
CA ARG A 222 -31.08 24.43 4.51
C ARG A 222 -30.93 25.94 4.36
N TYR A 223 -29.70 26.48 4.41
CA TYR A 223 -29.45 27.91 4.23
C TYR A 223 -29.31 28.32 2.76
N PHE A 224 -29.16 27.36 1.85
CA PHE A 224 -29.05 27.59 0.40
C PHE A 224 -30.12 26.83 -0.41
N ALA A 225 -31.16 26.30 0.25
CA ALA A 225 -32.28 25.58 -0.37
C ALA A 225 -33.50 26.48 -0.56
#